data_AF-A0A2M8E5V8-F1
#
_entry.id   AF-A0A2M8E5V8-F1
#
_cell.length_a   1.000
_cell.length_b   1.000
_cell.length_c   1.000
_cell.angle_alpha   90.00
_cell.angle_beta   90.00
_cell.angle_gamma   90.00
#
_symmetry.space_group_name_H-M   'P 1'
#
loop_
_entity.id
_entity.type
_entity.pdbx_description
1 polymer ?
#
loop_
_entity_poly.entity_id
_entity_poly.type
_entity_poly.pdbx_seq_one_letter_code
_entity_poly.pdbx_strand_id
1 'polypeptide(L)'
;MDSCRTDFNPPWSTEVDPTTEIAGSLNAVTPTLFPYTSPEAIWNEHRESTRGRDLDITGMSYALLEVAPQPWPMKAGQQQGLARLYADGVFPTPDGKARFVATAYQPVAEPRSARYPFSLTTGRLRDQWHGMSRTGTLGRLFGHASEPALTLNSQDMTRLQLQAGDLVHVTSTRASLTLPVQPGPEVAINQAFMAMHWGEEFLSGTSASGKRLAGVNALTTPAYCPDSKQPEFKHSAVKILKANMPWNLLAVAWLPEATRLAVQTQLQALMGEFAFASCVPFSNGASGPQERSGLQLRAAHHEPVMDTVLQAIEALLGLDSAEVLRYRDVRRGQRRSIRLSEEESQTALDAFLLAGDTRAQQWMSPLLREHLPAHAYGRALLMPGATPPMPVVSRGKPVCTCLNVTDLAIAEHLAQCTGPKATPDARSPAGALASLQATLHCGTQCGSCVPQLQRLVRAALPTVVAA
;
A
#
# COMPACT_ATOMS: atom_id res chain seq x y z
N MET A 1 19.52 -9.21 -27.03
CA MET A 1 18.97 -8.91 -25.68
C MET A 1 20.13 -8.36 -24.84
N ASP A 2 20.78 -7.30 -25.30
CA ASP A 2 22.10 -6.88 -24.80
C ASP A 2 22.13 -5.42 -24.28
N SER A 3 20.98 -4.78 -24.05
CA SER A 3 20.94 -3.37 -23.61
C SER A 3 20.61 -3.16 -22.13
N CYS A 4 20.64 -4.21 -21.30
CA CYS A 4 20.31 -4.12 -19.87
C CYS A 4 21.44 -4.55 -18.93
N ARG A 5 22.69 -4.57 -19.41
CA ARG A 5 23.87 -4.51 -18.54
C ARG A 5 24.36 -3.07 -18.52
N THR A 6 23.62 -2.20 -17.84
CA THR A 6 24.27 -1.05 -17.21
C THR A 6 24.99 -1.62 -16.00
N ASP A 7 26.31 -1.40 -15.93
CA ASP A 7 27.14 -1.70 -14.76
C ASP A 7 26.63 -0.88 -13.57
N PHE A 8 25.59 -1.39 -12.91
CA PHE A 8 25.16 -0.84 -11.64
C PHE A 8 26.13 -1.37 -10.59
N ASN A 9 27.24 -0.67 -10.42
CA ASN A 9 28.12 -0.87 -9.30
C ASN A 9 27.41 -0.25 -8.09
N PRO A 10 26.84 -1.03 -7.16
CA PRO A 10 26.17 -0.43 -6.02
C PRO A 10 27.18 0.41 -5.24
N PRO A 11 26.79 1.56 -4.64
CA PRO A 11 27.72 2.43 -3.92
C PRO A 11 28.45 1.78 -2.73
N TRP A 12 28.05 0.56 -2.36
CA TRP A 12 28.66 -0.30 -1.33
C TRP A 12 29.47 -1.49 -1.90
N SER A 13 29.70 -1.60 -3.22
CA SER A 13 30.52 -2.70 -3.78
C SER A 13 32.00 -2.65 -3.36
N THR A 14 32.42 -1.57 -2.72
CA THR A 14 33.73 -1.41 -2.07
C THR A 14 33.71 -1.70 -0.57
N GLU A 15 32.54 -1.95 0.03
CA GLU A 15 32.45 -2.36 1.44
C GLU A 15 32.67 -3.87 1.53
N VAL A 16 33.71 -4.23 2.26
CA VAL A 16 34.02 -5.60 2.70
C VAL A 16 32.73 -6.21 3.27
N ASP A 17 32.43 -7.47 2.91
CA ASP A 17 31.29 -8.20 3.46
C ASP A 17 31.29 -8.05 4.99
N PRO A 18 30.27 -7.42 5.59
CA PRO A 18 30.26 -7.09 7.02
C PRO A 18 30.37 -8.35 7.90
N THR A 19 30.04 -9.54 7.38
CA THR A 19 30.26 -10.81 8.09
C THR A 19 31.75 -11.17 8.19
N THR A 20 32.53 -10.85 7.15
CA THR A 20 33.98 -11.08 7.11
C THR A 20 34.73 -10.07 7.97
N GLU A 21 34.26 -8.82 8.03
CA GLU A 21 34.81 -7.78 8.90
C GLU A 21 34.58 -8.08 10.39
N ILE A 22 33.35 -8.49 10.75
CA ILE A 22 33.04 -8.90 12.13
C ILE A 22 33.82 -10.18 12.49
N ALA A 23 33.93 -11.16 11.59
CA ALA A 23 34.72 -12.36 11.84
C ALA A 23 36.22 -12.05 12.02
N GLY A 24 36.78 -11.11 11.24
CA GLY A 24 38.18 -10.68 11.37
C GLY A 24 38.46 -9.93 12.68
N SER A 25 37.46 -9.24 13.24
CA SER A 25 37.58 -8.55 14.54
C SER A 25 37.41 -9.47 15.76
N LEU A 26 36.84 -10.67 15.58
CA LEU A 26 36.65 -11.68 16.62
C LEU A 26 37.80 -12.72 16.59
N ASN A 27 38.91 -12.41 17.27
CA ASN A 27 40.06 -13.28 17.59
C ASN A 27 40.88 -13.86 16.41
N ALA A 28 42.01 -13.20 16.12
CA ALA A 28 43.04 -13.56 15.14
C ALA A 28 43.82 -14.88 15.38
N VAL A 29 43.38 -15.75 16.30
CA VAL A 29 44.10 -16.99 16.69
C VAL A 29 43.52 -18.24 16.02
N THR A 30 42.33 -18.14 15.40
CA THR A 30 41.65 -19.26 14.73
C THR A 30 41.49 -18.95 13.24
N PRO A 31 41.71 -19.91 12.32
CA PRO A 31 41.36 -19.71 10.91
C PRO A 31 39.89 -19.29 10.78
N THR A 32 39.61 -18.26 9.96
CA THR A 32 38.25 -17.76 9.77
C THR A 32 37.33 -18.87 9.26
N LEU A 33 36.13 -18.98 9.84
CA LEU A 33 35.07 -19.87 9.36
C LEU A 33 34.36 -19.31 8.11
N PHE A 34 34.76 -18.12 7.64
CA PHE A 34 34.15 -17.43 6.50
C PHE A 34 35.20 -17.04 5.43
N PRO A 35 35.95 -17.99 4.85
CA PRO A 35 37.01 -17.69 3.87
C PRO A 35 36.44 -17.47 2.45
N TYR A 36 35.32 -16.75 2.31
CA TYR A 36 34.63 -16.61 1.03
C TYR A 36 35.10 -15.39 0.26
N THR A 37 35.37 -15.56 -1.04
CA THR A 37 35.78 -14.49 -1.95
C THR A 37 34.68 -14.05 -2.91
N SER A 38 33.56 -14.78 -2.94
CA SER A 38 32.41 -14.48 -3.81
C SER A 38 31.12 -15.14 -3.30
N PRO A 39 29.94 -14.65 -3.72
CA PRO A 39 28.66 -15.34 -3.49
C PRO A 39 28.64 -16.78 -4.03
N GLU A 40 29.39 -17.05 -5.11
CA GLU A 40 29.53 -18.40 -5.67
C GLU A 40 30.28 -19.34 -4.72
N ALA A 41 31.30 -18.86 -4.00
CA ALA A 41 32.00 -19.67 -3.00
C ALA A 41 31.05 -20.11 -1.88
N ILE A 42 30.19 -19.19 -1.40
CA ILE A 42 29.15 -19.48 -0.40
C ILE A 42 28.13 -20.48 -0.96
N TRP A 43 27.66 -20.26 -2.19
CA TRP A 43 26.74 -21.19 -2.84
C TRP A 43 27.31 -22.59 -2.97
N ASN A 44 28.58 -22.72 -3.37
CA ASN A 44 29.24 -24.00 -3.54
C ASN A 44 29.37 -24.77 -2.22
N GLU A 45 29.69 -24.09 -1.11
CA GLU A 45 29.70 -24.71 0.21
C GLU A 45 28.29 -25.08 0.68
N HIS A 46 27.32 -24.16 0.57
CA HIS A 46 25.93 -24.42 0.94
C HIS A 46 25.40 -25.65 0.20
N ARG A 47 25.60 -25.71 -1.11
CA ARG A 47 25.23 -26.84 -1.95
C ARG A 47 25.82 -28.15 -1.46
N GLU A 48 27.11 -28.19 -1.14
CA GLU A 48 27.77 -29.39 -0.64
C GLU A 48 27.16 -29.86 0.69
N SER A 49 26.76 -28.94 1.57
CA SER A 49 26.07 -29.27 2.84
C SER A 49 24.73 -30.00 2.66
N THR A 50 24.15 -29.92 1.46
CA THR A 50 22.88 -30.57 1.10
C THR A 50 23.05 -32.00 0.57
N ARG A 51 24.29 -32.46 0.34
CA ARG A 51 24.56 -33.77 -0.25
C ARG A 51 23.86 -34.89 0.53
N GLY A 52 23.13 -35.73 -0.20
CA GLY A 52 22.42 -36.88 0.36
C GLY A 52 21.15 -36.52 1.15
N ARG A 53 20.80 -35.24 1.28
CA ARG A 53 19.52 -34.80 1.87
C ARG A 53 18.39 -34.85 0.82
N ASP A 54 17.16 -34.67 1.28
CA ASP A 54 15.98 -34.60 0.42
C ASP A 54 16.01 -33.40 -0.55
N LEU A 55 16.60 -32.29 -0.10
CA LEU A 55 16.81 -31.07 -0.87
C LEU A 55 18.12 -31.04 -1.67
N ASP A 56 18.84 -32.16 -1.83
CA ASP A 56 20.18 -32.19 -2.47
C ASP A 56 20.23 -31.40 -3.79
N ILE A 57 21.01 -30.32 -3.78
CA ILE A 57 21.21 -29.39 -4.90
C ILE A 57 22.64 -29.50 -5.50
N THR A 58 23.36 -30.59 -5.23
CA THR A 58 24.78 -30.77 -5.64
C THR A 58 25.05 -30.69 -7.14
N GLY A 59 24.04 -30.86 -7.99
CA GLY A 59 24.10 -30.69 -9.43
C GLY A 59 23.86 -29.26 -9.92
N MET A 60 23.40 -28.35 -9.07
CA MET A 60 23.10 -26.96 -9.46
C MET A 60 24.36 -26.09 -9.41
N SER A 61 25.05 -25.93 -10.54
CA SER A 61 26.18 -25.00 -10.65
C SER A 61 25.71 -23.54 -10.76
N TYR A 62 26.56 -22.62 -10.35
CA TYR A 62 26.26 -21.19 -10.44
C TYR A 62 26.04 -20.77 -11.91
N ALA A 63 26.90 -21.24 -12.81
CA ALA A 63 26.76 -21.03 -14.25
C ALA A 63 25.45 -21.58 -14.84
N LEU A 64 24.92 -22.69 -14.31
CA LEU A 64 23.62 -23.24 -14.74
C LEU A 64 22.48 -22.30 -14.32
N LEU A 65 22.53 -21.77 -13.11
CA LEU A 65 21.51 -20.87 -12.56
C LEU A 65 21.52 -19.49 -13.22
N GLU A 66 22.67 -19.03 -13.71
CA GLU A 66 22.79 -17.82 -14.55
C GLU A 66 22.04 -17.96 -15.88
N VAL A 67 21.90 -19.18 -16.39
CA VAL A 67 21.16 -19.44 -17.64
C VAL A 67 19.66 -19.57 -17.39
N ALA A 68 19.26 -20.35 -16.38
CA ALA A 68 17.86 -20.59 -16.08
C ALA A 68 17.62 -21.10 -14.65
N PRO A 69 16.44 -20.80 -14.05
CA PRO A 69 16.07 -21.36 -12.74
C PRO A 69 15.94 -22.89 -12.81
N GLN A 70 16.30 -23.57 -11.72
CA GLN A 70 16.22 -25.03 -11.60
C GLN A 70 15.38 -25.45 -10.39
N PRO A 71 14.46 -26.41 -10.54
CA PRO A 71 13.74 -26.98 -9.40
C PRO A 71 14.67 -27.90 -8.60
N TRP A 72 14.59 -27.88 -7.28
CA TRP A 72 15.29 -28.84 -6.42
C TRP A 72 14.40 -30.07 -6.17
N PRO A 73 14.98 -31.24 -5.83
CA PRO A 73 16.41 -31.56 -5.81
C PRO A 73 17.00 -31.74 -7.22
N MET A 74 18.31 -31.51 -7.33
CA MET A 74 19.13 -31.80 -8.51
C MET A 74 20.52 -32.22 -8.03
N LYS A 75 20.76 -33.53 -8.02
CA LYS A 75 22.01 -34.14 -7.54
C LYS A 75 23.13 -34.04 -8.58
N ALA A 76 24.38 -34.15 -8.13
CA ALA A 76 25.54 -34.18 -9.01
C ALA A 76 25.38 -35.22 -10.13
N GLY A 77 25.65 -34.82 -11.38
CA GLY A 77 25.50 -35.64 -12.57
C GLY A 77 24.10 -35.63 -13.20
N GLN A 78 23.09 -35.09 -12.52
CA GLN A 78 21.77 -34.90 -13.11
C GLN A 78 21.77 -33.67 -14.04
N GLN A 79 20.99 -33.75 -15.12
CA GLN A 79 20.86 -32.69 -16.11
C GLN A 79 19.67 -31.76 -15.85
N GLN A 80 18.70 -32.23 -15.06
CA GLN A 80 17.51 -31.47 -14.71
C GLN A 80 17.08 -31.83 -13.30
N GLY A 81 16.57 -30.83 -12.58
CA GLY A 81 15.98 -31.05 -11.26
C GLY A 81 14.58 -31.64 -11.30
N LEU A 82 14.09 -32.07 -10.14
CA LEU A 82 12.81 -32.77 -10.04
C LEU A 82 11.63 -31.80 -9.96
N ALA A 83 10.70 -31.87 -10.93
CA ALA A 83 9.54 -30.99 -10.96
C ALA A 83 8.50 -31.27 -9.86
N ARG A 84 8.46 -32.50 -9.34
CA ARG A 84 7.50 -32.93 -8.30
C ARG A 84 8.12 -33.95 -7.37
N LEU A 85 8.09 -33.67 -6.06
CA LEU A 85 8.58 -34.57 -5.03
C LEU A 85 7.63 -35.75 -4.79
N TYR A 86 8.20 -36.88 -4.35
CA TYR A 86 7.49 -38.07 -3.81
C TYR A 86 6.49 -38.71 -4.78
N ALA A 87 6.73 -38.62 -6.09
CA ALA A 87 5.89 -39.25 -7.12
C ALA A 87 5.98 -40.80 -7.09
N ASP A 88 7.03 -41.34 -6.45
CA ASP A 88 7.25 -42.75 -6.17
C ASP A 88 6.56 -43.23 -4.87
N GLY A 89 5.94 -42.31 -4.11
CA GLY A 89 5.30 -42.61 -2.84
C GLY A 89 6.26 -42.80 -1.67
N VAL A 90 7.55 -42.47 -1.82
CA VAL A 90 8.56 -42.59 -0.75
C VAL A 90 8.74 -41.24 -0.06
N PHE A 91 8.28 -41.14 1.19
CA PHE A 91 8.34 -39.90 1.98
C PHE A 91 9.58 -39.86 2.90
N PRO A 92 10.08 -38.67 3.31
CA PRO A 92 11.23 -38.52 4.18
C PRO A 92 10.87 -38.86 5.64
N THR A 93 10.54 -40.12 5.86
CA THR A 93 10.13 -40.71 7.13
C THR A 93 10.83 -42.07 7.28
N PRO A 94 11.08 -42.55 8.52
CA PRO A 94 11.80 -43.80 8.74
C PRO A 94 11.23 -45.04 8.01
N ASP A 95 9.92 -45.07 7.75
CA ASP A 95 9.22 -46.16 7.07
C ASP A 95 8.81 -45.82 5.62
N GLY A 96 9.20 -44.64 5.13
CA GLY A 96 8.91 -44.18 3.77
C GLY A 96 7.46 -43.76 3.51
N LYS A 97 6.59 -43.69 4.52
CA LYS A 97 5.15 -43.42 4.36
C LYS A 97 4.75 -42.02 4.83
N ALA A 98 3.76 -41.42 4.16
CA ALA A 98 3.14 -40.20 4.65
C ALA A 98 2.44 -40.44 6.00
N ARG A 99 2.57 -39.47 6.92
CA ARG A 99 1.95 -39.53 8.24
C ARG A 99 0.71 -38.65 8.29
N PHE A 100 -0.44 -39.26 8.50
CA PHE A 100 -1.68 -38.53 8.76
C PHE A 100 -1.66 -37.98 10.19
N VAL A 101 -2.05 -36.72 10.36
CA VAL A 101 -2.16 -36.07 11.66
C VAL A 101 -3.58 -35.55 11.82
N ALA A 102 -4.29 -36.05 12.83
CA ALA A 102 -5.62 -35.58 13.20
C ALA A 102 -5.50 -34.57 14.35
N THR A 103 -5.31 -33.30 14.04
CA THR A 103 -5.22 -32.24 15.04
C THR A 103 -6.61 -31.82 15.53
N ALA A 104 -6.78 -31.76 16.85
CA ALA A 104 -7.98 -31.19 17.45
C ALA A 104 -8.04 -29.68 17.21
N TYR A 105 -9.23 -29.15 16.97
CA TYR A 105 -9.44 -27.71 16.85
C TYR A 105 -9.04 -26.99 18.15
N GLN A 106 -8.32 -25.88 18.00
CA GLN A 106 -8.02 -24.95 19.08
C GLN A 106 -8.60 -23.57 18.72
N PRO A 107 -9.25 -22.88 19.68
CA PRO A 107 -9.71 -21.53 19.47
C PRO A 107 -8.53 -20.55 19.35
N VAL A 108 -8.82 -19.36 18.84
CA VAL A 108 -7.87 -18.24 18.82
C VAL A 108 -7.35 -17.91 20.22
N ALA A 109 -6.11 -17.44 20.32
CA ALA A 109 -5.49 -17.11 21.60
C ALA A 109 -6.18 -15.93 22.31
N GLU A 110 -6.75 -14.99 21.55
CA GLU A 110 -7.44 -13.81 22.07
C GLU A 110 -8.88 -13.74 21.54
N PRO A 111 -9.84 -14.50 22.11
CA PRO A 111 -11.22 -14.49 21.64
C PRO A 111 -11.88 -13.12 21.85
N ARG A 112 -12.85 -12.81 20.97
CA ARG A 112 -13.70 -11.62 21.11
C ARG A 112 -14.49 -11.66 22.42
N SER A 113 -14.78 -10.49 22.95
CA SER A 113 -15.59 -10.31 24.16
C SER A 113 -16.54 -9.12 24.01
N ALA A 114 -17.45 -8.92 24.97
CA ALA A 114 -18.30 -7.73 24.98
C ALA A 114 -17.50 -6.41 24.98
N ARG A 115 -16.29 -6.41 25.58
CA ARG A 115 -15.39 -5.25 25.60
C ARG A 115 -14.65 -5.04 24.27
N TYR A 116 -14.35 -6.11 23.55
CA TYR A 116 -13.64 -6.13 22.27
C TYR A 116 -14.42 -6.98 21.25
N PRO A 117 -15.52 -6.45 20.69
CA PRO A 117 -16.52 -7.25 19.98
C PRO A 117 -16.15 -7.56 18.52
N PHE A 118 -15.08 -6.98 17.97
CA PHE A 118 -14.66 -7.19 16.58
C PHE A 118 -13.42 -8.08 16.49
N SER A 119 -13.37 -8.90 15.43
CA SER A 119 -12.17 -9.63 15.02
C SER A 119 -11.41 -8.81 13.99
N LEU A 120 -10.26 -8.24 14.36
CA LEU A 120 -9.35 -7.62 13.40
C LEU A 120 -8.51 -8.70 12.72
N THR A 121 -8.58 -8.75 11.39
CA THR A 121 -7.65 -9.52 10.57
C THR A 121 -6.72 -8.59 9.80
N THR A 122 -5.49 -9.06 9.56
CA THR A 122 -4.49 -8.34 8.79
C THR A 122 -4.14 -9.08 7.51
N GLY A 123 -3.90 -8.37 6.43
CA GLY A 123 -3.48 -8.96 5.17
C GLY A 123 -2.62 -8.03 4.33
N ARG A 124 -2.44 -8.39 3.06
CA ARG A 124 -1.59 -7.64 2.14
C ARG A 124 -2.42 -6.78 1.19
N LEU A 125 -1.86 -5.63 0.84
CA LEU A 125 -2.26 -4.86 -0.32
C LEU A 125 -1.49 -5.41 -1.52
N ARG A 126 -2.16 -5.39 -2.67
CA ARG A 126 -1.63 -5.92 -3.93
C ARG A 126 -0.34 -5.22 -4.37
N ASP A 127 -0.29 -3.90 -4.23
CA ASP A 127 0.78 -3.05 -4.79
C ASP A 127 1.90 -2.76 -3.78
N GLN A 128 1.82 -3.33 -2.58
CA GLN A 128 2.72 -3.00 -1.48
C GLN A 128 3.45 -4.25 -1.00
N TRP A 129 4.74 -4.10 -0.70
CA TRP A 129 5.60 -5.20 -0.30
C TRP A 129 6.05 -5.01 1.15
N HIS A 130 5.58 -5.90 2.04
CA HIS A 130 5.92 -5.92 3.47
C HIS A 130 5.88 -4.54 4.14
N GLY A 131 6.97 -4.09 4.77
CA GLY A 131 7.03 -2.79 5.44
C GLY A 131 7.08 -1.58 4.50
N MET A 132 6.92 -1.79 3.19
CA MET A 132 6.97 -0.74 2.16
C MET A 132 8.32 0.00 2.04
N SER A 133 9.43 -0.53 2.54
CA SER A 133 10.75 0.13 2.47
C SER A 133 11.23 0.45 1.04
N ARG A 134 10.70 -0.26 0.03
CA ARG A 134 10.93 0.03 -1.40
C ARG A 134 9.67 0.48 -2.12
N THR A 135 8.56 -0.21 -1.92
CA THR A 135 7.30 0.06 -2.63
C THR A 135 6.60 1.32 -2.11
N GLY A 136 6.84 1.70 -0.85
CA GLY A 136 6.32 2.89 -0.20
C GLY A 136 6.98 4.20 -0.64
N THR A 137 8.06 4.13 -1.42
CA THR A 137 8.70 5.32 -2.01
C THR A 137 8.16 5.67 -3.39
N LEU A 138 7.36 4.78 -3.99
CA LEU A 138 6.83 4.90 -5.34
C LEU A 138 5.36 5.31 -5.32
N GLY A 139 5.08 6.58 -5.63
CA GLY A 139 3.72 7.14 -5.57
C GLY A 139 2.68 6.39 -6.39
N ARG A 140 3.09 5.79 -7.52
CA ARG A 140 2.18 4.98 -8.38
C ARG A 140 1.60 3.74 -7.69
N LEU A 141 2.30 3.21 -6.68
CA LEU A 141 1.86 2.02 -5.92
C LEU A 141 0.83 2.36 -4.83
N PHE A 142 0.46 3.64 -4.69
CA PHE A 142 -0.63 4.11 -3.82
C PHE A 142 -1.94 4.35 -4.60
N GLY A 143 -1.98 4.02 -5.90
CA GLY A 143 -3.17 4.23 -6.74
C GLY A 143 -4.43 3.50 -6.25
N HIS A 144 -4.28 2.27 -5.73
CA HIS A 144 -5.40 1.44 -5.27
C HIS A 144 -5.75 1.63 -3.80
N ALA A 145 -4.75 1.90 -2.98
CA ALA A 145 -4.88 2.15 -1.55
C ALA A 145 -4.12 3.43 -1.24
N SER A 146 -4.81 4.55 -1.38
CA SER A 146 -4.21 5.88 -1.32
C SER A 146 -3.90 6.37 0.08
N GLU A 147 -4.37 5.67 1.12
CA GLU A 147 -4.08 5.95 2.52
C GLU A 147 -4.39 4.72 3.40
N PRO A 148 -3.88 4.65 4.64
CA PRO A 148 -4.30 3.68 5.64
C PRO A 148 -5.80 3.81 5.92
N ALA A 149 -6.53 2.70 5.89
CA ALA A 149 -7.95 2.66 6.23
C ALA A 149 -8.31 1.34 6.92
N LEU A 150 -9.33 1.40 7.78
CA LEU A 150 -9.99 0.24 8.35
C LEU A 150 -11.18 -0.14 7.47
N THR A 151 -11.15 -1.33 6.89
CA THR A 151 -12.27 -1.85 6.11
C THR A 151 -13.28 -2.53 7.02
N LEU A 152 -14.55 -2.13 6.91
CA LEU A 152 -15.67 -2.67 7.69
C LEU A 152 -16.83 -3.09 6.79
N ASN A 153 -17.66 -4.02 7.29
CA ASN A 153 -18.93 -4.32 6.66
C ASN A 153 -19.87 -3.09 6.71
N SER A 154 -20.62 -2.84 5.62
CA SER A 154 -21.54 -1.70 5.55
C SER A 154 -22.63 -1.73 6.65
N GLN A 155 -23.07 -2.92 7.09
CA GLN A 155 -24.05 -3.02 8.18
C GLN A 155 -23.46 -2.60 9.53
N ASP A 156 -22.19 -2.95 9.79
CA ASP A 156 -21.49 -2.48 10.98
C ASP A 156 -21.25 -0.97 10.94
N MET A 157 -20.91 -0.42 9.77
CA MET A 157 -20.80 1.03 9.60
C MET A 157 -22.13 1.73 9.91
N THR A 158 -23.25 1.25 9.38
CA THR A 158 -24.59 1.78 9.69
C THR A 158 -24.89 1.69 11.18
N ARG A 159 -24.65 0.54 11.81
CA ARG A 159 -24.86 0.33 13.25
C ARG A 159 -24.03 1.26 14.12
N LEU A 160 -22.80 1.56 13.69
CA LEU A 160 -21.87 2.48 14.36
C LEU A 160 -22.04 3.95 13.93
N GLN A 161 -23.00 4.26 13.05
CA GLN A 161 -23.24 5.60 12.49
C GLN A 161 -21.99 6.22 11.85
N LEU A 162 -21.30 5.39 11.06
CA LEU A 162 -20.07 5.74 10.35
C LEU A 162 -20.31 5.90 8.85
N GLN A 163 -19.70 6.93 8.27
CA GLN A 163 -19.59 7.12 6.83
C GLN A 163 -18.16 6.84 6.36
N ALA A 164 -17.99 6.58 5.07
CA ALA A 164 -16.65 6.41 4.49
C ALA A 164 -15.80 7.67 4.74
N GLY A 165 -14.58 7.47 5.23
CA GLY A 165 -13.65 8.53 5.59
C GLY A 165 -13.77 9.05 7.02
N ASP A 166 -14.81 8.69 7.78
CA ASP A 166 -14.92 8.99 9.21
C ASP A 166 -13.75 8.37 9.97
N LEU A 167 -13.23 9.09 10.96
CA LEU A 167 -12.19 8.56 11.83
C LEU A 167 -12.79 7.70 12.95
N VAL A 168 -12.12 6.60 13.26
CA VAL A 168 -12.44 5.71 14.38
C VAL A 168 -11.20 5.40 15.21
N HIS A 169 -11.41 5.23 16.51
CA HIS A 169 -10.44 4.57 17.39
C HIS A 169 -10.61 3.06 17.27
N VAL A 170 -9.52 2.37 16.94
CA VAL A 170 -9.41 0.91 16.93
C VAL A 170 -8.52 0.50 18.09
N THR A 171 -9.11 -0.11 19.10
CA THR A 171 -8.43 -0.38 20.38
C THR A 171 -8.39 -1.88 20.66
N SER A 172 -7.20 -2.43 20.90
CA SER A 172 -7.01 -3.76 21.49
C SER A 172 -6.71 -3.65 22.99
N THR A 173 -6.32 -4.73 23.65
CA THR A 173 -5.79 -4.67 25.03
C THR A 173 -4.42 -4.00 25.12
N ARG A 174 -3.72 -3.84 23.99
CA ARG A 174 -2.32 -3.40 23.92
C ARG A 174 -2.15 -1.97 23.44
N ALA A 175 -2.93 -1.56 22.45
CA ALA A 175 -2.80 -0.26 21.82
C ALA A 175 -4.13 0.27 21.28
N SER A 176 -4.13 1.54 20.90
CA SER A 176 -5.24 2.16 20.18
C SER A 176 -4.69 2.95 18.99
N LEU A 177 -5.26 2.75 17.81
CA LEU A 177 -4.96 3.52 16.61
C LEU A 177 -6.15 4.38 16.20
N THR A 178 -5.91 5.47 15.48
CA THR A 178 -6.97 6.28 14.85
C THR A 178 -6.86 6.13 13.34
N LEU A 179 -7.95 5.79 12.67
CA LEU A 179 -7.96 5.43 11.25
C LEU A 179 -9.23 5.91 10.56
N PRO A 180 -9.18 6.32 9.28
CA PRO A 180 -10.39 6.46 8.49
C PRO A 180 -11.01 5.08 8.21
N VAL A 181 -12.34 5.01 8.17
CA VAL A 181 -13.05 3.78 7.78
C VAL A 181 -13.45 3.79 6.31
N GLN A 182 -13.51 2.61 5.71
CA GLN A 182 -14.08 2.40 4.39
C GLN A 182 -14.98 1.16 4.36
N PRO A 183 -16.03 1.14 3.53
CA PRO A 183 -16.85 -0.04 3.36
C PRO A 183 -16.11 -1.13 2.57
N GLY A 184 -16.28 -2.38 2.97
CA GLY A 184 -15.82 -3.56 2.24
C GLY A 184 -16.83 -4.69 2.37
N PRO A 185 -17.61 -5.00 1.31
CA PRO A 185 -18.61 -6.07 1.36
C PRO A 185 -18.00 -7.47 1.56
N GLU A 186 -16.70 -7.63 1.29
CA GLU A 186 -15.93 -8.84 1.54
C GLU A 186 -15.64 -9.09 3.04
N VAL A 187 -15.77 -8.07 3.89
CA VAL A 187 -15.58 -8.20 5.33
C VAL A 187 -16.89 -8.62 5.97
N ALA A 188 -16.87 -9.72 6.74
CA ALA A 188 -18.04 -10.20 7.45
C ALA A 188 -18.44 -9.28 8.61
N ILE A 189 -19.70 -9.38 9.05
CA ILE A 189 -20.21 -8.64 10.22
C ILE A 189 -19.37 -9.00 11.46
N ASN A 190 -19.09 -8.01 12.30
CA ASN A 190 -18.20 -8.09 13.47
C ASN A 190 -16.76 -8.51 13.15
N GLN A 191 -16.32 -8.35 11.90
CA GLN A 191 -14.93 -8.42 11.49
C GLN A 191 -14.46 -7.06 10.98
N ALA A 192 -13.15 -6.84 11.04
CA ALA A 192 -12.49 -5.67 10.49
C ALA A 192 -11.22 -6.10 9.78
N PHE A 193 -10.84 -5.39 8.72
CA PHE A 193 -9.60 -5.63 7.99
C PHE A 193 -8.74 -4.37 7.99
N MET A 194 -7.45 -4.54 8.25
CA MET A 194 -6.44 -3.51 8.03
C MET A 194 -5.20 -4.15 7.42
N ALA A 195 -4.65 -3.53 6.38
CA ALA A 195 -3.45 -4.07 5.75
C ALA A 195 -2.23 -3.97 6.67
N MET A 196 -1.42 -5.03 6.69
CA MET A 196 -0.22 -5.17 7.53
C MET A 196 0.87 -4.13 7.22
N HIS A 197 0.80 -3.50 6.03
CA HIS A 197 1.83 -2.63 5.50
C HIS A 197 1.89 -1.27 6.20
N TRP A 198 0.83 -0.87 6.88
CA TRP A 198 0.71 0.45 7.50
C TRP A 198 1.48 0.51 8.83
N GLY A 199 2.77 0.81 8.71
CA GLY A 199 3.71 1.11 9.79
C GLY A 199 3.71 2.57 10.22
N GLU A 200 4.55 2.90 11.21
CA GLU A 200 4.72 4.26 11.76
C GLU A 200 5.29 5.29 10.77
N GLU A 201 5.83 4.79 9.65
CA GLU A 201 6.28 5.56 8.50
C GLU A 201 5.13 6.23 7.75
N PHE A 202 3.94 5.59 7.71
CA PHE A 202 2.80 6.06 6.91
C PHE A 202 1.61 6.46 7.76
N LEU A 203 1.47 5.87 8.94
CA LEU A 203 0.38 6.09 9.87
C LEU A 203 0.95 6.46 11.24
N SER A 204 0.55 7.60 11.78
CA SER A 204 0.95 7.97 13.13
C SER A 204 -0.05 8.93 13.78
N GLY A 205 0.39 9.57 14.85
CA GLY A 205 -0.37 10.43 15.74
C GLY A 205 0.11 10.22 17.17
N THR A 206 -0.62 10.75 18.16
CA THR A 206 -0.34 10.51 19.58
C THR A 206 -1.49 9.82 20.30
N SER A 207 -1.15 8.85 21.14
CA SER A 207 -2.10 8.25 22.09
C SER A 207 -2.47 9.26 23.18
N ALA A 208 -3.51 8.97 23.97
CA ALA A 208 -3.87 9.75 25.15
C ALA A 208 -2.73 9.89 26.19
N SER A 209 -1.71 9.04 26.12
CA SER A 209 -0.50 9.10 26.98
C SER A 209 0.66 9.90 26.36
N GLY A 210 0.44 10.58 25.22
CA GLY A 210 1.48 11.33 24.50
C GLY A 210 2.45 10.47 23.71
N LYS A 211 2.35 9.13 23.77
CA LYS A 211 3.20 8.23 22.98
C LYS A 211 2.77 8.21 21.52
N ARG A 212 3.74 8.24 20.60
CA ARG A 212 3.53 8.08 19.15
C ARG A 212 2.76 6.78 18.86
N LEU A 213 1.76 6.87 18.00
CA LEU A 213 1.03 5.71 17.51
C LEU A 213 1.93 4.89 16.58
N ALA A 214 1.99 3.59 16.85
CA ALA A 214 2.68 2.62 16.01
C ALA A 214 1.77 2.09 14.88
N GLY A 215 2.34 1.28 13.98
CA GLY A 215 1.57 0.64 12.90
C GLY A 215 0.57 -0.42 13.40
N VAL A 216 -0.14 -1.04 12.46
CA VAL A 216 -1.17 -2.07 12.72
C VAL A 216 -0.71 -3.22 13.64
N ASN A 217 0.57 -3.59 13.62
CA ASN A 217 1.11 -4.63 14.51
C ASN A 217 1.05 -4.25 15.99
N ALA A 218 0.90 -2.98 16.36
CA ALA A 218 0.65 -2.60 17.74
C ALA A 218 -0.69 -3.14 18.27
N LEU A 219 -1.65 -3.40 17.37
CA LEU A 219 -2.93 -4.00 17.73
C LEU A 219 -2.86 -5.52 17.82
N THR A 220 -1.80 -6.18 17.34
CA THR A 220 -1.77 -7.65 17.24
C THR A 220 -1.29 -8.34 18.51
N THR A 221 -1.70 -9.59 18.72
CA THR A 221 -1.30 -10.41 19.87
C THR A 221 0.14 -10.93 19.72
N PRO A 222 0.93 -11.01 20.80
CA PRO A 222 2.24 -11.66 20.79
C PRO A 222 2.15 -13.19 20.86
N ALA A 223 0.94 -13.77 20.96
CA ALA A 223 0.75 -15.22 20.97
C ALA A 223 1.31 -15.87 19.70
N TYR A 224 1.91 -17.04 19.84
CA TYR A 224 2.53 -17.79 18.76
C TYR A 224 2.32 -19.29 18.90
N CYS A 225 2.39 -20.01 17.78
CA CYS A 225 2.35 -21.47 17.77
C CYS A 225 3.55 -22.05 18.54
N PRO A 226 3.36 -22.91 19.55
CA PRO A 226 4.47 -23.44 20.34
C PRO A 226 5.49 -24.25 19.52
N ASP A 227 5.06 -24.86 18.40
CA ASP A 227 5.91 -25.67 17.54
C ASP A 227 6.68 -24.82 16.51
N SER A 228 5.97 -24.01 15.71
CA SER A 228 6.58 -23.23 14.62
C SER A 228 7.11 -21.86 15.06
N LYS A 229 6.75 -21.40 16.26
CA LYS A 229 6.97 -20.03 16.76
C LYS A 229 6.33 -18.93 15.90
N GLN A 230 5.40 -19.28 15.00
CA GLN A 230 4.71 -18.32 14.15
C GLN A 230 3.63 -17.56 14.95
N PRO A 231 3.62 -16.22 14.91
CA PRO A 231 2.65 -15.39 15.64
C PRO A 231 1.24 -15.40 15.02
N GLU A 232 0.22 -15.21 15.87
CA GLU A 232 -1.21 -15.18 15.48
C GLU A 232 -1.65 -13.81 14.92
N PHE A 233 -1.03 -13.36 13.82
CA PHE A 233 -1.35 -12.04 13.24
C PHE A 233 -2.72 -11.93 12.55
N LYS A 234 -3.42 -13.05 12.35
CA LYS A 234 -4.68 -13.11 11.60
C LYS A 234 -5.91 -12.91 12.48
N HIS A 235 -5.72 -12.75 13.79
CA HIS A 235 -6.79 -12.44 14.72
C HIS A 235 -6.31 -11.51 15.83
N SER A 236 -7.11 -10.51 16.15
CA SER A 236 -7.00 -9.73 17.38
C SER A 236 -8.37 -9.20 17.75
N ALA A 237 -8.75 -9.35 19.01
CA ALA A 237 -9.99 -8.79 19.52
C ALA A 237 -9.84 -7.27 19.65
N VAL A 238 -10.70 -6.50 18.98
CA VAL A 238 -10.68 -5.04 19.00
C VAL A 238 -12.04 -4.42 19.29
N LYS A 239 -12.01 -3.20 19.81
CA LYS A 239 -13.13 -2.30 19.98
C LYS A 239 -13.00 -1.16 18.96
N ILE A 240 -14.11 -0.80 18.33
CA ILE A 240 -14.17 0.28 17.33
C ILE A 240 -15.15 1.34 17.83
N LEU A 241 -14.71 2.58 17.94
CA LEU A 241 -15.52 3.73 18.35
C LEU A 241 -15.26 4.92 17.42
N LYS A 242 -16.30 5.69 17.10
CA LYS A 242 -16.15 6.94 16.32
C LYS A 242 -15.21 7.91 17.05
N ALA A 243 -14.24 8.46 16.32
CA ALA A 243 -13.31 9.46 16.84
C ALA A 243 -13.81 10.85 16.42
N ASN A 244 -14.14 11.70 17.39
CA ASN A 244 -14.56 13.07 17.12
C ASN A 244 -13.34 13.99 17.03
N MET A 245 -12.93 14.30 15.79
CA MET A 245 -11.80 15.19 15.47
C MET A 245 -12.31 16.33 14.59
N PRO A 246 -12.87 17.41 15.18
CA PRO A 246 -13.50 18.48 14.42
C PRO A 246 -12.50 19.29 13.60
N TRP A 247 -11.24 19.36 14.02
CA TRP A 247 -10.19 20.05 13.28
C TRP A 247 -9.43 19.07 12.39
N ASN A 248 -9.35 19.38 11.09
CA ASN A 248 -8.75 18.51 10.08
C ASN A 248 -7.73 19.28 9.24
N LEU A 249 -6.74 18.55 8.74
CA LEU A 249 -5.71 19.04 7.83
C LEU A 249 -5.61 18.11 6.62
N LEU A 250 -5.54 18.69 5.43
CA LEU A 250 -5.11 18.01 4.22
C LEU A 250 -4.13 18.91 3.48
N ALA A 251 -2.92 18.41 3.25
CA ALA A 251 -1.92 19.06 2.43
C ALA A 251 -1.44 18.11 1.34
N VAL A 252 -1.37 18.60 0.10
CA VAL A 252 -1.01 17.82 -1.08
C VAL A 252 -0.09 18.67 -1.95
N ALA A 253 1.06 18.14 -2.35
CA ALA A 253 1.98 18.85 -3.24
C ALA A 253 2.70 17.90 -4.19
N TRP A 254 2.86 18.33 -5.45
CA TRP A 254 3.90 17.79 -6.33
C TRP A 254 5.27 18.24 -5.84
N LEU A 255 6.24 17.32 -5.81
CA LEU A 255 7.60 17.58 -5.31
C LEU A 255 8.64 17.04 -6.29
N PRO A 256 9.82 17.68 -6.39
CA PRO A 256 10.95 17.12 -7.13
C PRO A 256 11.34 15.73 -6.58
N GLU A 257 11.62 14.78 -7.47
CA GLU A 257 12.00 13.42 -7.09
C GLU A 257 13.18 13.38 -6.10
N ALA A 258 14.18 14.23 -6.34
CA ALA A 258 15.40 14.33 -5.54
C ALA A 258 15.16 14.73 -4.07
N THR A 259 14.10 15.51 -3.78
CA THR A 259 13.83 16.03 -2.43
C THR A 259 12.64 15.36 -1.77
N ARG A 260 11.76 14.69 -2.54
CA ARG A 260 10.52 14.08 -2.05
C ARG A 260 10.71 13.18 -0.83
N LEU A 261 11.70 12.29 -0.84
CA LEU A 261 11.93 11.39 0.29
C LEU A 261 12.35 12.16 1.56
N ALA A 262 13.26 13.13 1.42
CA ALA A 262 13.69 13.96 2.54
C ALA A 262 12.54 14.81 3.12
N VAL A 263 11.66 15.33 2.25
CA VAL A 263 10.45 16.04 2.68
C VAL A 263 9.49 15.08 3.39
N GLN A 264 9.30 13.86 2.89
CA GLN A 264 8.47 12.85 3.53
C GLN A 264 8.94 12.55 4.96
N THR A 265 10.25 12.33 5.15
CA THR A 265 10.83 12.08 6.48
C THR A 265 10.61 13.24 7.43
N GLN A 266 10.72 14.48 6.95
CA GLN A 266 10.48 15.67 7.78
C GLN A 266 9.00 15.83 8.15
N LEU A 267 8.08 15.58 7.20
CA LEU A 267 6.65 15.56 7.50
C LEU A 267 6.30 14.44 8.49
N GLN A 268 6.93 13.27 8.39
CA GLN A 268 6.77 12.16 9.33
C GLN A 268 7.19 12.51 10.76
N ALA A 269 8.17 13.41 10.94
CA ALA A 269 8.54 13.91 12.26
C ALA A 269 7.43 14.79 12.87
N LEU A 270 6.73 15.57 12.03
CA LEU A 270 5.62 16.43 12.45
C LEU A 270 4.31 15.67 12.71
N MET A 271 4.20 14.41 12.29
CA MET A 271 2.98 13.59 12.51
C MET A 271 2.65 13.39 13.99
N GLY A 272 3.64 13.50 14.88
CA GLY A 272 3.45 13.43 16.34
C GLY A 272 2.65 14.59 16.93
N GLU A 273 2.48 15.69 16.19
CA GLU A 273 1.74 16.88 16.63
C GLU A 273 0.21 16.71 16.48
N PHE A 274 -0.25 15.58 15.95
CA PHE A 274 -1.66 15.32 15.66
C PHE A 274 -2.17 14.08 16.39
N ALA A 275 -3.48 14.02 16.64
CA ALA A 275 -4.11 12.81 17.19
C ALA A 275 -4.26 11.70 16.12
N PHE A 276 -4.34 12.11 14.86
CA PHE A 276 -4.25 11.25 13.68
C PHE A 276 -3.42 11.95 12.63
N ALA A 277 -2.48 11.23 12.01
CA ALA A 277 -1.80 11.68 10.81
C ALA A 277 -1.48 10.51 9.88
N SER A 278 -1.51 10.77 8.58
CA SER A 278 -1.04 9.88 7.52
C SER A 278 -0.25 10.66 6.49
N CYS A 279 0.95 10.20 6.14
CA CYS A 279 1.80 10.81 5.11
C CYS A 279 2.17 9.76 4.07
N VAL A 280 1.70 9.93 2.84
CA VAL A 280 1.83 8.95 1.76
C VAL A 280 2.18 9.63 0.45
N PRO A 281 3.00 9.01 -0.42
CA PRO A 281 3.22 9.54 -1.75
C PRO A 281 2.02 9.28 -2.67
N PHE A 282 1.97 10.03 -3.76
CA PHE A 282 1.06 9.81 -4.87
C PHE A 282 1.77 10.09 -6.20
N SER A 283 1.21 9.64 -7.32
CA SER A 283 1.73 9.98 -8.65
C SER A 283 0.61 10.33 -9.63
N ASN A 284 0.99 10.81 -10.80
CA ASN A 284 0.09 11.06 -11.93
C ASN A 284 -0.20 9.79 -12.75
N GLY A 285 0.30 8.62 -12.33
CA GLY A 285 0.13 7.34 -13.03
C GLY A 285 0.93 7.21 -14.32
N ALA A 286 1.72 8.21 -14.72
CA ALA A 286 2.60 8.13 -15.89
C ALA A 286 3.88 7.33 -15.57
N SER A 287 4.58 6.89 -16.62
CA SER A 287 5.85 6.18 -16.53
C SER A 287 6.95 6.90 -17.32
N GLY A 288 8.20 6.82 -16.86
CA GLY A 288 9.34 7.40 -17.55
C GLY A 288 9.43 8.92 -17.34
N PRO A 289 9.89 9.71 -18.32
CA PRO A 289 10.18 11.14 -18.13
C PRO A 289 8.99 12.01 -17.69
N GLN A 290 7.76 11.52 -17.87
CA GLN A 290 6.53 12.22 -17.48
C GLN A 290 6.02 11.81 -16.08
N GLU A 291 6.68 10.86 -15.41
CA GLU A 291 6.32 10.43 -14.05
C GLU A 291 6.50 11.61 -13.08
N ARG A 292 5.38 12.05 -12.49
CA ARG A 292 5.38 13.03 -11.40
C ARG A 292 4.98 12.33 -10.12
N SER A 293 5.66 12.68 -9.03
CA SER A 293 5.38 12.15 -7.69
C SER A 293 5.23 13.31 -6.71
N GLY A 294 4.38 13.11 -5.71
CA GLY A 294 4.08 14.11 -4.70
C GLY A 294 3.82 13.46 -3.35
N LEU A 295 3.51 14.29 -2.36
CA LEU A 295 3.14 13.83 -1.02
C LEU A 295 1.76 14.35 -0.62
N GLN A 296 0.98 13.48 0.01
CA GLN A 296 -0.24 13.82 0.72
C GLN A 296 -0.03 13.62 2.22
N LEU A 297 -0.23 14.69 2.99
CA LEU A 297 -0.36 14.65 4.44
C LEU A 297 -1.83 14.89 4.80
N ARG A 298 -2.45 13.90 5.44
CA ARG A 298 -3.77 14.04 6.06
C ARG A 298 -3.60 13.97 7.57
N ALA A 299 -4.18 14.90 8.32
CA ALA A 299 -4.15 14.86 9.77
C ALA A 299 -5.46 15.35 10.38
N ALA A 300 -5.68 14.99 11.65
CA ALA A 300 -6.84 15.44 12.41
C ALA A 300 -6.50 15.59 13.89
N HIS A 301 -7.18 16.51 14.54
CA HIS A 301 -6.99 16.80 15.95
C HIS A 301 -8.27 17.32 16.60
N HIS A 302 -8.28 17.35 17.94
CA HIS A 302 -9.42 17.85 18.70
C HIS A 302 -9.56 19.37 18.59
N GLU A 303 -8.44 20.07 18.51
CA GLU A 303 -8.34 21.53 18.43
C GLU A 303 -7.30 21.94 17.37
N PRO A 304 -7.28 23.21 16.92
CA PRO A 304 -6.23 23.70 16.04
C PRO A 304 -4.83 23.52 16.67
N VAL A 305 -3.90 22.95 15.91
CA VAL A 305 -2.49 22.84 16.32
C VAL A 305 -1.78 24.21 16.30
N MET A 306 -0.59 24.28 16.90
CA MET A 306 0.23 25.48 16.90
C MET A 306 0.52 25.98 15.48
N ASP A 307 0.51 27.30 15.28
CA ASP A 307 0.73 27.91 13.96
C ASP A 307 2.11 27.58 13.38
N THR A 308 3.11 27.38 14.24
CA THR A 308 4.47 26.98 13.87
C THR A 308 4.51 25.61 13.18
N VAL A 309 3.66 24.66 13.60
CA VAL A 309 3.53 23.35 12.95
C VAL A 309 2.97 23.51 11.54
N LEU A 310 1.94 24.35 11.37
CA LEU A 310 1.36 24.62 10.05
C LEU A 310 2.35 25.33 9.13
N GLN A 311 3.11 26.30 9.64
CA GLN A 311 4.17 26.99 8.88
C GLN A 311 5.28 26.03 8.45
N ALA A 312 5.69 25.10 9.32
CA ALA A 312 6.70 24.08 8.98
C ALA A 312 6.20 23.16 7.85
N ILE A 313 4.94 22.72 7.90
CA ILE A 313 4.33 21.91 6.83
C ILE A 313 4.29 22.71 5.52
N GLU A 314 3.91 23.99 5.57
CA GLU A 314 3.90 24.84 4.38
C GLU A 314 5.30 24.98 3.76
N ALA A 315 6.32 25.26 4.57
CA ALA A 315 7.69 25.37 4.08
C ALA A 315 8.17 24.06 3.42
N LEU A 316 7.90 22.91 4.04
CA LEU A 316 8.26 21.60 3.50
C LEU A 316 7.58 21.29 2.15
N LEU A 317 6.40 21.84 1.92
CA LEU A 317 5.63 21.65 0.68
C LEU A 317 5.83 22.81 -0.32
N GLY A 318 6.67 23.80 0.01
CA GLY A 318 6.92 25.01 -0.77
C GLY A 318 5.68 25.92 -0.90
N LEU A 319 4.89 26.00 0.16
CA LEU A 319 3.71 26.86 0.31
C LEU A 319 4.02 28.14 1.12
N ASP A 320 5.29 28.46 1.32
CA ASP A 320 5.81 29.61 2.08
C ASP A 320 6.26 30.79 1.19
N SER A 321 6.20 30.66 -0.15
CA SER A 321 6.59 31.74 -1.08
C SER A 321 5.55 32.87 -1.21
N ALA A 322 5.96 34.00 -1.81
CA ALA A 322 5.08 35.16 -2.02
C ALA A 322 3.93 34.90 -3.02
N GLU A 323 4.11 33.95 -3.95
CA GLU A 323 3.17 33.63 -5.02
C GLU A 323 2.00 32.74 -4.56
N VAL A 324 2.06 32.24 -3.32
CA VAL A 324 1.04 31.38 -2.73
C VAL A 324 -0.18 32.19 -2.32
N LEU A 325 -1.35 31.79 -2.81
CA LEU A 325 -2.64 32.34 -2.38
C LEU A 325 -2.94 31.86 -0.96
N ARG A 326 -3.26 32.81 -0.05
CA ARG A 326 -3.49 32.50 1.36
C ARG A 326 -4.83 33.02 1.87
N TYR A 327 -5.44 32.24 2.74
CA TYR A 327 -6.60 32.63 3.55
C TYR A 327 -6.42 32.12 4.97
N ARG A 328 -6.68 32.98 5.96
CA ARG A 328 -6.58 32.64 7.39
C ARG A 328 -7.76 33.24 8.13
N ASP A 329 -8.50 32.38 8.82
CA ASP A 329 -9.54 32.77 9.79
C ASP A 329 -9.18 32.16 11.14
N VAL A 330 -8.57 32.98 12.00
CA VAL A 330 -8.13 32.56 13.34
C VAL A 330 -9.32 32.18 14.21
N ARG A 331 -10.47 32.86 14.07
CA ARG A 331 -11.65 32.60 14.90
C ARG A 331 -12.27 31.24 14.59
N ARG A 332 -12.23 30.83 13.33
CA ARG A 332 -12.72 29.51 12.87
C ARG A 332 -11.64 28.44 12.81
N GLY A 333 -10.39 28.76 13.17
CA GLY A 333 -9.26 27.84 13.08
C GLY A 333 -8.96 27.37 11.65
N GLN A 334 -9.30 28.19 10.64
CA GLN A 334 -9.15 27.83 9.23
C GLN A 334 -7.90 28.46 8.61
N ARG A 335 -7.17 27.68 7.83
CA ARG A 335 -6.00 28.13 7.07
C ARG A 335 -5.99 27.46 5.70
N ARG A 336 -5.70 28.22 4.65
CA ARG A 336 -5.59 27.74 3.28
C ARG A 336 -4.39 28.36 2.61
N SER A 337 -3.58 27.53 1.98
CA SER A 337 -2.39 27.94 1.24
C SER A 337 -2.36 27.18 -0.08
N ILE A 338 -2.26 27.89 -1.21
CA ILE A 338 -2.46 27.31 -2.54
C ILE A 338 -1.40 27.86 -3.48
N ARG A 339 -0.63 26.96 -4.11
CA ARG A 339 0.38 27.29 -5.11
C ARG A 339 -0.10 26.88 -6.49
N LEU A 340 -0.11 27.85 -7.39
CA LEU A 340 -0.33 27.66 -8.81
C LEU A 340 1.00 27.73 -9.55
N SER A 341 1.11 27.07 -10.69
CA SER A 341 2.20 27.25 -11.64
C SER A 341 1.64 27.62 -13.02
N GLU A 342 2.37 28.46 -13.73
CA GLU A 342 2.13 28.71 -15.14
C GLU A 342 2.98 27.74 -15.96
N GLU A 343 2.32 26.84 -16.68
CA GLU A 343 2.94 25.98 -17.67
C GLU A 343 2.62 26.50 -19.07
N GLU A 344 3.41 26.09 -20.08
CA GLU A 344 3.28 26.58 -21.47
C GLU A 344 1.86 26.46 -22.05
N SER A 345 1.03 25.55 -21.54
CA SER A 345 -0.32 25.27 -22.05
C SER A 345 -1.46 25.62 -21.09
N GLN A 346 -1.22 25.77 -19.79
CA GLN A 346 -2.25 26.04 -18.79
C GLN A 346 -1.66 26.47 -17.43
N THR A 347 -2.47 27.17 -16.63
CA THR A 347 -2.23 27.29 -15.19
C THR A 347 -2.65 26.01 -14.48
N ALA A 348 -1.77 25.43 -13.67
CA ALA A 348 -2.03 24.21 -12.92
C ALA A 348 -1.98 24.42 -11.40
N LEU A 349 -2.71 23.58 -10.67
CA LEU A 349 -2.65 23.51 -9.21
C LEU A 349 -1.54 22.55 -8.78
N ASP A 350 -0.46 23.08 -8.20
CA ASP A 350 0.73 22.28 -7.87
C ASP A 350 0.79 21.84 -6.40
N ALA A 351 0.27 22.67 -5.50
CA ALA A 351 0.23 22.36 -4.08
C ALA A 351 -0.93 23.07 -3.40
N PHE A 352 -1.50 22.44 -2.38
CA PHE A 352 -2.43 23.09 -1.46
C PHE A 352 -2.30 22.56 -0.04
N LEU A 353 -2.70 23.38 0.92
CA LEU A 353 -2.96 23.02 2.31
C LEU A 353 -4.33 23.57 2.71
N LEU A 354 -5.15 22.71 3.32
CA LEU A 354 -6.46 23.01 3.89
C LEU A 354 -6.42 22.62 5.36
N ALA A 355 -6.63 23.56 6.27
CA ALA A 355 -6.70 23.31 7.72
C ALA A 355 -8.02 23.84 8.30
N GLY A 356 -8.54 23.16 9.32
CA GLY A 356 -9.85 23.43 9.93
C GLY A 356 -11.00 22.84 9.12
N ASP A 357 -11.20 23.32 7.89
CA ASP A 357 -12.21 22.80 6.96
C ASP A 357 -11.55 22.22 5.70
N THR A 358 -11.51 20.89 5.63
CA THR A 358 -10.92 20.13 4.51
C THR A 358 -11.95 19.66 3.48
N ARG A 359 -13.22 20.08 3.55
CA ARG A 359 -14.27 19.60 2.63
C ARG A 359 -13.98 19.89 1.16
N ALA A 360 -13.25 20.98 0.89
CA ALA A 360 -12.81 21.34 -0.46
C ALA A 360 -11.89 20.29 -1.12
N GLN A 361 -11.36 19.33 -0.34
CA GLN A 361 -10.61 18.21 -0.88
C GLN A 361 -11.34 17.42 -1.97
N GLN A 362 -12.67 17.39 -1.93
CA GLN A 362 -13.49 16.62 -2.88
C GLN A 362 -13.27 17.07 -4.33
N TRP A 363 -12.93 18.33 -4.54
CA TRP A 363 -12.71 18.91 -5.87
C TRP A 363 -11.28 19.41 -6.09
N MET A 364 -10.56 19.80 -5.03
CA MET A 364 -9.14 20.21 -5.14
C MET A 364 -8.19 19.04 -5.40
N SER A 365 -8.44 17.88 -4.77
CA SER A 365 -7.60 16.69 -4.97
C SER A 365 -7.59 16.21 -6.42
N PRO A 366 -8.73 16.02 -7.12
CA PRO A 366 -8.71 15.67 -8.53
C PRO A 366 -8.12 16.78 -9.41
N LEU A 367 -8.42 18.06 -9.12
CA LEU A 367 -7.84 19.22 -9.84
C LEU A 367 -6.30 19.18 -9.87
N LEU A 368 -5.67 18.90 -8.71
CA LEU A 368 -4.20 18.77 -8.59
C LEU A 368 -3.68 17.47 -9.22
N ARG A 369 -4.26 16.32 -8.84
CA ARG A 369 -3.71 14.99 -9.18
C ARG A 369 -3.81 14.66 -10.65
N GLU A 370 -4.88 15.13 -11.31
CA GLU A 370 -5.13 14.90 -12.73
C GLU A 370 -4.62 16.04 -13.61
N HIS A 371 -3.97 17.03 -13.00
CA HIS A 371 -3.37 18.17 -13.68
C HIS A 371 -4.38 18.94 -14.56
N LEU A 372 -5.56 19.19 -13.99
CA LEU A 372 -6.65 19.87 -14.70
C LEU A 372 -6.41 21.40 -14.72
N PRO A 373 -6.90 22.13 -15.74
CA PRO A 373 -6.74 23.58 -15.83
C PRO A 373 -7.32 24.29 -14.60
N ALA A 374 -6.48 25.10 -13.94
CA ALA A 374 -6.85 25.83 -12.71
C ALA A 374 -7.06 27.34 -12.93
N HIS A 375 -6.74 27.87 -14.12
CA HIS A 375 -6.78 29.31 -14.42
C HIS A 375 -8.12 29.97 -14.09
N ALA A 376 -9.24 29.30 -14.39
CA ALA A 376 -10.58 29.84 -14.20
C ALA A 376 -11.01 29.93 -12.72
N TYR A 377 -10.33 29.21 -11.81
CA TYR A 377 -10.66 29.23 -10.39
C TYR A 377 -10.11 30.48 -9.68
N GLY A 378 -8.90 30.92 -10.01
CA GLY A 378 -8.26 32.08 -9.36
C GLY A 378 -8.38 32.05 -7.82
N ARG A 379 -8.93 33.11 -7.23
CA ARG A 379 -9.16 33.20 -5.77
C ARG A 379 -10.27 32.28 -5.26
N ALA A 380 -11.14 31.74 -6.11
CA ALA A 380 -12.17 30.79 -5.71
C ALA A 380 -11.58 29.48 -5.15
N LEU A 381 -10.30 29.20 -5.43
CA LEU A 381 -9.56 28.12 -4.78
C LEU A 381 -9.52 28.23 -3.24
N LEU A 382 -9.61 29.46 -2.71
CA LEU A 382 -9.64 29.71 -1.26
C LEU A 382 -11.01 29.49 -0.62
N MET A 383 -12.07 29.20 -1.40
CA MET A 383 -13.43 29.04 -0.88
C MET A 383 -13.60 27.76 -0.03
N PRO A 384 -14.22 27.85 1.16
CA PRO A 384 -14.55 26.68 1.95
C PRO A 384 -15.74 25.89 1.39
N GLY A 385 -15.88 24.64 1.86
CA GLY A 385 -16.99 23.76 1.48
C GLY A 385 -16.67 22.72 0.41
N ALA A 386 -17.57 21.73 0.32
CA ALA A 386 -17.47 20.57 -0.57
C ALA A 386 -17.90 20.87 -2.01
N THR A 387 -18.71 21.91 -2.22
CA THR A 387 -19.21 22.26 -3.55
C THR A 387 -18.15 23.05 -4.30
N PRO A 388 -17.74 22.61 -5.51
CA PRO A 388 -16.76 23.34 -6.27
C PRO A 388 -17.39 24.60 -6.88
N PRO A 389 -16.63 25.71 -7.01
CA PRO A 389 -17.13 26.94 -7.65
C PRO A 389 -17.40 26.75 -9.14
N MET A 390 -16.78 25.74 -9.75
CA MET A 390 -16.92 25.36 -11.15
C MET A 390 -16.89 23.83 -11.27
N PRO A 391 -17.50 23.23 -12.31
CA PRO A 391 -17.45 21.78 -12.50
C PRO A 391 -16.01 21.25 -12.60
N VAL A 392 -15.69 20.21 -11.81
CA VAL A 392 -14.46 19.42 -11.95
C VAL A 392 -14.82 18.10 -12.61
N VAL A 393 -14.31 17.86 -13.81
CA VAL A 393 -14.50 16.60 -14.54
C VAL A 393 -13.29 15.71 -14.28
N SER A 394 -13.44 14.76 -13.36
CA SER A 394 -12.40 13.79 -13.02
C SER A 394 -12.32 12.66 -14.07
N ARG A 395 -11.12 12.14 -14.30
CA ARG A 395 -10.82 10.95 -15.12
C ARG A 395 -11.13 9.64 -14.40
N GLY A 396 -11.45 9.68 -13.10
CA GLY A 396 -11.82 8.52 -12.30
C GLY A 396 -10.67 7.90 -11.50
N LYS A 397 -10.97 6.86 -10.73
CA LYS A 397 -10.03 6.16 -9.86
C LYS A 397 -9.25 5.10 -10.63
N PRO A 398 -7.93 4.95 -10.42
CA PRO A 398 -7.14 3.90 -11.05
C PRO A 398 -7.65 2.49 -10.70
N VAL A 399 -7.86 1.65 -11.71
CA VAL A 399 -8.21 0.22 -11.59
C VAL A 399 -7.05 -0.66 -12.08
N CYS A 400 -6.35 -0.28 -13.15
CA CYS A 400 -5.15 -0.98 -13.62
C CYS A 400 -3.92 -0.05 -13.54
N THR A 401 -3.06 -0.25 -12.55
CA THR A 401 -1.83 0.56 -12.37
C THR A 401 -0.84 0.39 -13.51
N CYS A 402 -0.71 -0.82 -14.06
CA CYS A 402 0.25 -1.12 -15.12
C CYS A 402 0.02 -0.31 -16.40
N LEU A 403 -1.23 0.04 -16.69
CA LEU A 403 -1.64 0.70 -17.93
C LEU A 403 -2.45 1.98 -17.68
N ASN A 404 -2.46 2.46 -16.42
CA ASN A 404 -3.16 3.67 -15.99
C ASN A 404 -4.65 3.74 -16.40
N VAL A 405 -5.38 2.61 -16.32
CA VAL A 405 -6.81 2.55 -16.69
C VAL A 405 -7.69 2.82 -15.47
N THR A 406 -8.68 3.71 -15.61
CA THR A 406 -9.58 4.15 -14.54
C THR A 406 -10.96 3.48 -14.57
N ASP A 407 -11.68 3.56 -13.45
CA ASP A 407 -13.06 3.08 -13.32
C ASP A 407 -14.03 3.76 -14.29
N LEU A 408 -13.89 5.06 -14.54
CA LEU A 408 -14.72 5.79 -15.50
C LEU A 408 -14.47 5.35 -16.95
N ALA A 409 -13.20 5.17 -17.36
CA ALA A 409 -12.88 4.63 -18.68
C ALA A 409 -13.45 3.22 -18.88
N ILE A 410 -13.43 2.39 -17.82
CA ILE A 410 -14.04 1.07 -17.84
C ILE A 410 -15.57 1.18 -17.95
N ALA A 411 -16.21 2.06 -17.18
CA ALA A 411 -17.66 2.25 -17.21
C ALA A 411 -18.13 2.76 -18.57
N GLU A 412 -17.42 3.70 -19.18
CA GLU A 412 -17.69 4.23 -20.52
C GLU A 412 -17.60 3.11 -21.57
N HIS A 413 -16.57 2.27 -21.51
CA HIS A 413 -16.44 1.12 -22.41
C HIS A 413 -17.58 0.11 -22.19
N LEU A 414 -17.89 -0.23 -20.94
CA LEU A 414 -18.95 -1.19 -20.61
C LEU A 414 -20.34 -0.72 -21.04
N ALA A 415 -20.60 0.59 -21.01
CA ALA A 415 -21.86 1.15 -21.52
C ALA A 415 -22.07 0.81 -23.01
N GLN A 416 -20.98 0.76 -23.80
CA GLN A 416 -21.02 0.38 -25.21
C GLN A 416 -21.33 -1.12 -25.38
N CYS A 417 -20.84 -1.98 -24.47
CA CYS A 417 -21.15 -3.42 -24.44
C CYS A 417 -22.61 -3.72 -24.07
N THR A 418 -23.31 -2.80 -23.41
CA THR A 418 -24.75 -2.93 -23.07
C THR A 418 -25.69 -2.21 -24.04
N GLY A 419 -25.14 -1.45 -25.00
CA GLY A 419 -25.93 -0.64 -25.92
C GLY A 419 -26.74 -1.43 -26.95
N PRO A 420 -27.66 -0.76 -27.68
CA PRO A 420 -28.49 -1.40 -28.70
C PRO A 420 -27.70 -1.98 -29.88
N LYS A 421 -26.45 -1.52 -30.09
CA LYS A 421 -25.53 -2.00 -31.14
C LYS A 421 -24.56 -3.08 -30.68
N ALA A 422 -24.60 -3.50 -29.41
CA ALA A 422 -23.68 -4.50 -28.88
C ALA A 422 -23.99 -5.91 -29.41
N THR A 423 -22.95 -6.67 -29.75
CA THR A 423 -23.10 -8.07 -30.17
C THR A 423 -23.56 -8.94 -29.00
N PRO A 424 -24.25 -10.07 -29.25
CA PRO A 424 -24.66 -11.00 -28.20
C PRO A 424 -23.50 -11.47 -27.32
N ASP A 425 -22.33 -11.74 -27.92
CA ASP A 425 -21.12 -12.17 -27.19
C ASP A 425 -20.62 -11.08 -26.23
N ALA A 426 -20.65 -9.81 -26.65
CA ALA A 426 -20.23 -8.67 -25.83
C ALA A 426 -21.14 -8.41 -24.62
N ARG A 427 -22.36 -8.95 -24.61
CA ARG A 427 -23.31 -8.86 -23.48
C ARG A 427 -23.10 -9.93 -22.41
N SER A 428 -22.24 -10.92 -22.68
CA SER A 428 -21.85 -11.91 -21.66
C SER A 428 -20.75 -11.34 -20.74
N PRO A 429 -20.67 -11.74 -19.46
CA PRO A 429 -19.58 -11.31 -18.58
C PRO A 429 -18.18 -11.65 -19.13
N ALA A 430 -18.04 -12.78 -19.81
CA ALA A 430 -16.78 -13.18 -20.43
C ALA A 430 -16.43 -12.31 -21.64
N GLY A 431 -17.40 -12.03 -22.52
CA GLY A 431 -17.19 -11.21 -23.70
C GLY A 431 -16.97 -9.73 -23.38
N ALA A 432 -17.67 -9.18 -22.38
CA ALA A 432 -17.45 -7.82 -21.90
C ALA A 432 -16.04 -7.66 -21.30
N LEU A 433 -15.57 -8.65 -20.52
CA LEU A 433 -14.21 -8.66 -19.99
C LEU A 433 -13.16 -8.77 -21.11
N ALA A 434 -13.37 -9.65 -22.08
CA ALA A 434 -12.48 -9.80 -23.23
C ALA A 434 -12.42 -8.51 -24.07
N SER A 435 -13.55 -7.84 -24.27
CA SER A 435 -13.62 -6.55 -24.97
C SER A 435 -12.85 -5.46 -24.21
N LEU A 436 -13.02 -5.36 -22.89
CA LEU A 436 -12.22 -4.44 -22.05
C LEU A 436 -10.71 -4.71 -22.18
N GLN A 437 -10.31 -5.98 -22.16
CA GLN A 437 -8.91 -6.40 -22.31
C GLN A 437 -8.36 -6.10 -23.70
N ALA A 438 -9.18 -6.18 -24.75
CA ALA A 438 -8.77 -5.87 -26.11
C ALA A 438 -8.59 -4.36 -26.33
N THR A 439 -9.50 -3.53 -25.76
CA THR A 439 -9.52 -2.08 -26.02
C THR A 439 -8.67 -1.27 -25.05
N LEU A 440 -8.79 -1.54 -23.75
CA LEU A 440 -8.06 -0.79 -22.70
C LEU A 440 -6.79 -1.50 -22.26
N HIS A 441 -6.55 -2.73 -22.73
CA HIS A 441 -5.43 -3.59 -22.36
C HIS A 441 -5.35 -3.93 -20.85
N CYS A 442 -6.27 -3.43 -20.01
CA CYS A 442 -6.28 -3.68 -18.58
C CYS A 442 -6.38 -5.17 -18.27
N GLY A 443 -5.65 -5.64 -17.27
CA GLY A 443 -5.67 -7.05 -16.86
C GLY A 443 -4.86 -8.01 -17.75
N THR A 444 -4.12 -7.53 -18.74
CA THR A 444 -3.29 -8.36 -19.64
C THR A 444 -1.82 -8.47 -19.22
N GLN A 445 -1.33 -7.53 -18.40
CA GLN A 445 0.08 -7.47 -17.98
C GLN A 445 0.36 -8.37 -16.76
N CYS A 446 -0.07 -7.95 -15.57
CA CYS A 446 0.13 -8.71 -14.33
C CYS A 446 -1.11 -9.49 -13.87
N GLY A 447 -2.25 -9.32 -14.54
CA GLY A 447 -3.54 -9.93 -14.15
C GLY A 447 -4.14 -9.41 -12.83
N SER A 448 -3.46 -8.52 -12.10
CA SER A 448 -3.79 -8.19 -10.71
C SER A 448 -5.09 -7.40 -10.54
N CYS A 449 -5.54 -6.69 -11.58
CA CYS A 449 -6.82 -5.97 -11.61
C CYS A 449 -8.00 -6.83 -12.08
N VAL A 450 -7.76 -8.04 -12.59
CA VAL A 450 -8.80 -8.91 -13.18
C VAL A 450 -9.97 -9.18 -12.21
N PRO A 451 -9.75 -9.49 -10.92
CA PRO A 451 -10.86 -9.70 -9.99
C PRO A 451 -11.76 -8.46 -9.82
N GLN A 452 -11.17 -7.25 -9.86
CA GLN A 452 -11.92 -6.00 -9.81
C GLN A 452 -12.67 -5.74 -11.12
N LEU A 453 -12.03 -5.97 -12.27
CA LEU A 453 -12.67 -5.89 -13.59
C LEU A 453 -13.90 -6.80 -13.66
N GLN A 454 -13.78 -8.06 -13.21
CA GLN A 454 -14.89 -9.00 -13.14
C GLN A 454 -16.05 -8.52 -12.24
N ARG A 455 -15.75 -7.78 -11.16
CA ARG A 455 -16.81 -7.16 -10.34
C ARG A 455 -17.49 -6.01 -11.06
N LEU A 456 -16.73 -5.12 -11.70
CA LEU A 456 -17.27 -4.00 -12.47
C LEU A 456 -18.13 -4.48 -13.64
N VAL A 457 -17.67 -5.50 -14.38
CA VAL A 457 -18.45 -6.15 -15.45
C VAL A 457 -19.76 -6.71 -14.91
N ARG A 458 -19.73 -7.47 -13.80
CA ARG A 458 -20.95 -8.03 -13.19
C ARG A 458 -21.91 -6.97 -12.68
N ALA A 459 -21.41 -5.82 -12.22
CA ALA A 459 -22.24 -4.72 -11.78
C ALA A 459 -22.86 -3.94 -12.94
N ALA A 460 -22.18 -3.86 -14.09
CA ALA A 460 -22.65 -3.14 -15.27
C ALA A 460 -23.64 -3.95 -16.14
N LEU A 461 -23.52 -5.28 -16.14
CA LEU A 461 -24.42 -6.15 -16.90
C LEU A 461 -25.67 -6.49 -16.07
N PRO A 462 -26.90 -6.33 -16.61
CA PRO A 462 -28.10 -6.74 -15.91
C PRO A 462 -28.08 -8.27 -15.68
N THR A 463 -28.40 -8.70 -14.47
CA THR A 463 -28.62 -10.12 -14.16
C THR A 463 -29.79 -10.60 -15.02
N VAL A 464 -29.52 -11.49 -15.97
CA VAL A 464 -30.56 -12.30 -16.61
C VAL A 464 -31.09 -13.24 -15.52
N VAL A 465 -32.17 -12.85 -14.86
CA VAL A 465 -32.95 -13.79 -14.04
C VAL A 465 -33.58 -14.75 -15.05
N ALA A 466 -33.10 -15.99 -15.08
CA ALA A 466 -33.79 -17.06 -15.79
C ALA A 466 -35.18 -17.19 -15.16
N ALA A 467 -36.22 -16.93 -15.97
CA ALA A 467 -37.62 -17.08 -15.59
C ALA A 467 -38.02 -18.55 -15.48
#